data_AF-A0A518H2A3-F1
#
_entry.id   AF-A0A518H2A3-F1
#
_cell.length_a   1.000
_cell.length_b   1.000
_cell.length_c   1.000
_cell.angle_alpha   90.00
_cell.angle_beta   90.00
_cell.angle_gamma   90.00
#
_symmetry.space_group_name_H-M   'P 1'
#
loop_
_entity.id
_entity.type
_entity.pdbx_description
1 polymer ?
#
loop_
_entity_poly.entity_id
_entity_poly.type
_entity_poly.pdbx_seq_one_letter_code
_entity_poly.pdbx_strand_id
1 'polypeptide(L)'
;MKVFDNYEISPCRRYEEPDKPGHFYFEVCERAEADCWTLYGHIDGEGVEAIADCQTEQQAQDLYQRITGAPFGTHEENAARVRLMHAAPKLLAAIEPLVKHGREQIELAYSAGENDNAEQLERDYQAIFEAHAAATGEAA
;
A
#
# COMPACT_ATOMS: atom_id res chain seq x y z
N MET A 1 16.40 -7.47 0.55
CA MET A 1 15.13 -7.70 1.25
C MET A 1 14.05 -7.75 0.18
N LYS A 2 13.26 -8.83 0.12
CA LYS A 2 12.11 -8.89 -0.78
C LYS A 2 10.98 -8.04 -0.19
N VAL A 3 10.14 -7.49 -1.05
CA VAL A 3 8.98 -6.71 -0.64
C VAL A 3 7.79 -7.64 -0.48
N PHE A 4 6.91 -7.35 0.48
CA PHE A 4 5.67 -8.10 0.63
C PHE A 4 4.75 -7.83 -0.56
N ASP A 5 4.01 -8.83 -1.04
CA ASP A 5 3.00 -8.65 -2.10
C ASP A 5 1.56 -8.68 -1.55
N ASN A 6 1.40 -9.07 -0.28
CA ASN A 6 0.14 -9.10 0.43
C ASN A 6 0.33 -9.06 1.96
N TYR A 7 -0.78 -8.93 2.70
CA TYR A 7 -0.85 -9.07 4.15
C TYR A 7 -1.96 -10.03 4.56
N GLU A 8 -1.73 -10.76 5.66
CA GLU A 8 -2.69 -11.65 6.30
C GLU A 8 -2.71 -11.39 7.81
N ILE A 9 -3.88 -11.53 8.43
CA ILE A 9 -4.02 -11.53 9.89
C ILE A 9 -4.58 -12.88 10.30
N SER A 10 -3.84 -13.60 11.14
CA SER A 10 -4.22 -14.95 11.56
C SER A 10 -4.27 -15.05 13.09
N PRO A 11 -5.27 -15.74 13.66
CA PRO A 11 -5.26 -16.10 15.09
C PRO A 11 -4.16 -17.12 15.34
N CYS A 12 -3.37 -16.91 16.38
CA CYS A 12 -2.24 -17.76 16.71
C CYS A 12 -2.28 -18.22 18.17
N ARG A 13 -1.83 -19.45 18.37
CA ARG A 13 -1.66 -20.06 19.69
C ARG A 13 -0.18 -20.15 20.01
N ARG A 14 0.16 -19.87 21.26
CA ARG A 14 1.54 -19.85 21.75
C ARG A 14 1.90 -21.19 22.38
N TYR A 15 3.01 -21.77 21.95
CA TYR A 15 3.55 -23.01 22.47
C TYR A 15 4.96 -22.79 23.00
N GLU A 16 5.27 -23.38 24.16
CA GLU A 16 6.63 -23.37 24.69
C GLU A 16 7.49 -24.43 23.96
N GLU A 17 8.72 -24.07 23.58
CA GLU A 17 9.65 -25.00 22.94
C GLU A 17 10.01 -26.13 23.94
N PRO A 18 9.78 -27.42 23.58
CA PRO A 18 9.99 -28.54 24.51
C PRO A 18 11.39 -28.60 25.13
N ASP A 19 12.40 -28.19 24.35
CA ASP A 19 13.81 -28.28 24.73
C ASP A 19 14.40 -26.93 25.18
N LYS A 20 13.59 -25.86 25.22
CA LYS A 20 14.06 -24.50 25.58
C LYS A 20 13.02 -23.74 26.41
N PRO A 21 13.02 -23.95 27.74
CA PRO A 21 12.10 -23.24 28.63
C PRO A 21 12.19 -21.72 28.46
N GLY A 22 11.03 -21.06 28.42
CA GLY A 22 10.90 -19.62 28.18
C GLY A 22 11.03 -19.18 26.72
N HIS A 23 11.30 -20.08 25.78
CA HIS A 23 11.21 -19.83 24.34
C HIS A 23 9.86 -20.31 23.81
N PHE A 24 9.26 -19.54 22.92
CA PHE A 24 7.93 -19.82 22.39
C PHE A 24 7.92 -19.76 20.87
N TYR A 25 7.12 -20.62 20.27
CA TYR A 25 6.72 -20.53 18.87
C TYR A 25 5.20 -20.38 18.78
N PHE A 26 4.74 -19.87 17.64
CA PHE A 26 3.33 -19.60 17.39
C PHE A 26 2.87 -20.41 16.18
N GLU A 27 1.71 -21.03 16.29
CA GLU A 27 1.05 -21.70 15.17
C GLU A 27 -0.33 -21.08 14.94
N VAL A 28 -0.75 -21.00 13.68
CA VAL A 28 -2.10 -20.58 13.32
C VAL A 28 -3.10 -21.58 13.87
N CYS A 29 -4.17 -21.08 14.49
CA CYS A 29 -5.18 -21.90 15.16
C CYS A 29 -6.60 -21.43 14.83
N GLU A 30 -7.61 -22.02 15.48
CA GLU A 30 -8.97 -21.49 15.44
C GLU A 30 -9.09 -20.22 16.30
N ARG A 31 -10.00 -19.30 15.93
CA ARG A 31 -10.17 -18.01 16.65
C ARG A 31 -10.45 -18.18 18.15
N ALA A 32 -11.16 -19.24 18.53
CA ALA A 32 -11.52 -19.52 19.91
C ALA A 32 -10.33 -20.02 20.76
N GLU A 33 -9.24 -20.41 20.12
CA GLU A 33 -8.04 -20.98 20.74
C GLU A 33 -6.86 -19.98 20.76
N ALA A 34 -7.08 -18.79 20.21
CA ALA A 34 -6.05 -17.80 19.97
C ALA A 34 -5.55 -17.17 21.29
N ASP A 35 -4.24 -17.19 21.48
CA ASP A 35 -3.55 -16.41 22.51
C ASP A 35 -3.19 -15.01 22.01
N CYS A 36 -3.00 -14.87 20.69
CA CYS A 36 -2.67 -13.62 20.01
C CYS A 36 -3.17 -13.62 18.55
N TRP A 37 -2.95 -12.49 17.88
CA TRP A 37 -3.26 -12.27 16.48
C TRP A 37 -2.03 -11.74 15.77
N THR A 38 -1.52 -12.48 14.78
CA THR A 38 -0.29 -12.12 14.10
C THR A 38 -0.60 -11.48 12.75
N LEU A 39 0.02 -10.33 12.48
CA LEU A 39 0.07 -9.72 11.16
C LEU A 39 1.25 -10.32 10.39
N TYR A 40 0.95 -10.94 9.26
CA TYR A 40 1.92 -11.52 8.34
C TYR A 40 2.05 -10.70 7.06
N GLY A 41 3.27 -10.60 6.55
CA GLY A 41 3.54 -10.17 5.17
C GLY A 41 3.77 -11.39 4.29
N HIS A 42 3.09 -11.46 3.14
CA HIS A 42 3.33 -12.51 2.16
C HIS A 42 4.47 -12.12 1.22
N ILE A 43 5.34 -13.08 0.91
CA ILE A 43 6.43 -12.94 -0.05
C ILE A 43 6.20 -13.98 -1.16
N ASP A 44 6.06 -13.49 -2.40
CA ASP A 44 5.84 -14.35 -3.55
C ASP A 44 6.88 -15.48 -3.66
N GLY A 45 6.40 -16.71 -3.68
CA GLY A 45 7.20 -17.94 -3.73
C GLY A 45 7.96 -18.31 -2.45
N GLU A 46 7.86 -17.53 -1.37
CA GLU A 46 8.56 -17.79 -0.09
C GLU A 46 7.62 -17.97 1.11
N GLY A 47 6.32 -17.68 0.96
CA GLY A 47 5.32 -17.87 2.00
C GLY A 47 5.10 -16.59 2.81
N VAL A 48 5.02 -16.72 4.14
CA VAL A 48 4.70 -15.59 5.04
C VAL A 48 5.80 -15.31 6.05
N GLU A 49 5.97 -14.04 6.38
CA GLU A 49 6.87 -13.55 7.43
C GLU A 49 6.05 -12.82 8.50
N ALA A 50 6.28 -13.16 9.77
CA ALA A 50 5.61 -12.50 10.89
C ALA A 50 6.13 -11.08 11.06
N ILE A 51 5.23 -10.10 11.02
CA ILE A 51 5.54 -8.68 11.19
C ILE A 51 5.35 -8.27 12.66
N ALA A 52 4.23 -8.68 13.26
CA ALA A 52 3.93 -8.38 14.65
C ALA A 52 2.87 -9.30 15.24
N ASP A 53 3.03 -9.66 16.52
CA ASP A 53 2.03 -10.33 17.33
C ASP A 53 1.25 -9.31 18.16
N CYS A 54 -0.07 -9.30 18.02
CA CYS A 54 -0.99 -8.39 18.68
C CYS A 54 -1.87 -9.16 19.69
N GLN A 55 -2.35 -8.48 20.74
CA GLN A 55 -3.20 -9.14 21.74
C GLN A 55 -4.62 -9.37 21.22
N THR A 56 -5.09 -8.52 20.32
CA THR A 56 -6.43 -8.62 19.73
C THR A 56 -6.36 -8.49 18.21
N GLU A 57 -7.36 -9.04 17.53
CA GLU A 57 -7.53 -8.88 16.09
C GLU A 57 -7.60 -7.42 15.68
N GLN A 58 -8.34 -6.60 16.45
CA GLN A 58 -8.46 -5.18 16.17
C GLN A 58 -7.10 -4.47 16.21
N GLN A 59 -6.21 -4.83 17.13
CA GLN A 59 -4.86 -4.26 17.17
C GLN A 59 -4.04 -4.64 15.94
N ALA A 60 -4.17 -5.87 15.43
CA ALA A 60 -3.51 -6.27 14.18
C ALA A 60 -4.06 -5.50 12.97
N GLN A 61 -5.39 -5.28 12.91
CA GLN A 61 -6.02 -4.48 11.87
C GLN A 61 -5.60 -3.01 11.93
N ASP A 62 -5.54 -2.43 13.14
CA ASP A 62 -5.07 -1.05 13.36
C ASP A 62 -3.62 -0.90 12.93
N LEU A 63 -2.77 -1.90 13.19
CA LEU A 63 -1.38 -1.91 12.73
C LEU A 63 -1.30 -1.97 11.20
N TYR A 64 -2.06 -2.86 10.56
CA TYR A 64 -2.15 -2.90 9.10
C TYR A 64 -2.56 -1.54 8.52
N GLN A 65 -3.58 -0.89 9.09
CA GLN A 65 -4.05 0.41 8.62
C GLN A 65 -2.99 1.50 8.78
N ARG A 66 -2.18 1.46 9.83
CA ARG A 66 -1.05 2.38 9.99
C ARG A 66 0.03 2.17 8.94
N ILE A 67 0.28 0.93 8.53
CA ILE A 67 1.28 0.59 7.51
C ILE A 67 0.80 0.97 6.11
N THR A 68 -0.45 0.66 5.78
CA THR A 68 -0.98 0.76 4.41
C THR A 68 -1.81 2.00 4.14
N GLY A 69 -2.23 2.72 5.19
CA GLY A 69 -3.14 3.86 5.11
C GLY A 69 -4.60 3.49 4.85
N ALA A 70 -4.98 2.20 4.87
CA ALA A 70 -6.34 1.74 4.57
C ALA A 70 -6.80 0.64 5.55
N PRO A 71 -8.12 0.50 5.81
CA PRO A 71 -8.65 -0.61 6.60
C PRO A 71 -8.28 -1.98 6.02
N PHE A 72 -8.16 -2.99 6.88
CA PHE A 72 -7.90 -4.37 6.45
C PHE A 72 -9.08 -4.91 5.64
N GLY A 73 -8.79 -5.46 4.45
CA GLY A 73 -9.79 -5.96 3.51
C GLY A 73 -9.62 -7.44 3.19
N THR A 74 -10.20 -7.87 2.06
CA THR A 74 -9.98 -9.23 1.54
C THR A 74 -8.55 -9.42 1.05
N HIS A 75 -8.18 -10.68 0.78
CA HIS A 75 -6.89 -11.03 0.20
C HIS A 75 -6.58 -10.24 -1.09
N GLU A 76 -7.57 -10.11 -1.98
CA GLU A 76 -7.44 -9.39 -3.25
C GLU A 76 -7.31 -7.88 -3.06
N GLU A 77 -8.07 -7.31 -2.13
CA GLU A 77 -8.02 -5.89 -1.78
C GLU A 77 -6.66 -5.51 -1.18
N ASN A 78 -6.15 -6.34 -0.27
CA ASN A 78 -4.85 -6.16 0.36
C ASN A 78 -3.73 -6.31 -0.70
N ALA A 79 -3.78 -7.31 -1.56
CA ALA A 79 -2.79 -7.46 -2.65
C ALA A 79 -2.81 -6.25 -3.61
N ALA A 80 -4.00 -5.76 -3.97
CA ALA A 80 -4.13 -4.58 -4.82
C ALA A 80 -3.54 -3.32 -4.16
N ARG A 81 -3.75 -3.16 -2.84
CA ARG A 81 -3.18 -2.07 -2.05
C ARG A 81 -1.65 -2.11 -2.08
N VAL A 82 -1.06 -3.27 -1.83
CA VAL A 82 0.39 -3.43 -1.80
C VAL A 82 1.02 -3.18 -3.17
N ARG A 83 0.39 -3.67 -4.24
CA ARG A 83 0.80 -3.32 -5.62
C ARG A 83 0.81 -1.81 -5.85
N LEU A 84 -0.23 -1.10 -5.39
CA LEU A 84 -0.28 0.36 -5.50
C LEU A 84 0.82 1.03 -4.69
N MET A 85 1.07 0.60 -3.45
CA MET A 85 2.15 1.13 -2.61
C MET A 85 3.53 1.01 -3.29
N HIS A 86 3.78 -0.08 -3.99
CA HIS A 86 5.03 -0.29 -4.74
C HIS A 86 5.09 0.49 -6.06
N ALA A 87 3.95 0.66 -6.73
CA ALA A 87 3.87 1.39 -7.99
C ALA A 87 3.90 2.91 -7.77
N ALA A 88 3.36 3.41 -6.67
CA ALA A 88 3.13 4.83 -6.42
C ALA A 88 4.40 5.70 -6.56
N PRO A 89 5.57 5.36 -6.00
CA PRO A 89 6.78 6.16 -6.20
C PRO A 89 7.24 6.22 -7.66
N LYS A 90 7.06 5.13 -8.42
CA LYS A 90 7.40 5.07 -9.85
C LYS A 90 6.43 5.89 -10.69
N LEU A 91 5.13 5.82 -10.37
CA LEU A 91 4.10 6.63 -10.99
C LEU A 91 4.36 8.12 -10.71
N LEU A 92 4.66 8.47 -9.45
CA LEU A 92 5.00 9.84 -9.05
C LEU A 92 6.20 10.39 -9.85
N ALA A 93 7.28 9.62 -9.94
CA ALA A 93 8.45 10.00 -10.73
C ALA A 93 8.15 10.13 -12.23
N ALA A 94 7.21 9.33 -12.76
CA ALA A 94 6.80 9.39 -14.16
C ALA A 94 5.90 10.59 -14.48
N ILE A 95 5.08 11.04 -13.54
CA ILE A 95 4.19 12.20 -13.74
C ILE A 95 4.86 13.54 -13.48
N GLU A 96 5.94 13.60 -12.69
CA GLU A 96 6.63 14.85 -12.34
C GLU A 96 7.04 15.69 -13.57
N PRO A 97 7.59 15.12 -14.67
CA PRO A 97 7.88 15.89 -15.87
C PRO A 97 6.63 16.44 -16.57
N LEU A 98 5.51 15.71 -16.52
CA LEU A 98 4.23 16.15 -17.09
C LEU A 98 3.68 17.36 -16.35
N VAL A 99 3.84 17.40 -15.02
CA VAL A 99 3.49 18.58 -14.21
C VAL A 99 4.39 19.77 -14.55
N LYS A 100 5.70 19.55 -14.70
CA LYS A 100 6.65 20.65 -14.98
C LYS A 100 6.47 21.27 -16.36
N HIS A 101 6.15 20.47 -17.37
CA HIS A 101 6.12 20.91 -18.77
C HIS A 101 4.71 20.97 -19.38
N GLY A 102 3.68 20.48 -18.67
CA GLY A 102 2.32 20.38 -19.21
C GLY A 102 1.71 21.72 -19.60
N ARG A 103 1.97 22.79 -18.81
CA ARG A 103 1.53 24.15 -19.16
C ARG A 103 2.11 24.64 -20.50
N GLU A 104 3.38 24.38 -20.75
CA GLU A 104 4.04 24.78 -22.01
C GLU A 104 3.39 24.07 -23.21
N GLN A 105 3.01 22.79 -23.05
CA GLN A 105 2.32 22.03 -24.11
C GLN A 105 0.91 22.57 -24.39
N ILE A 106 0.17 22.96 -23.34
CA ILE A 106 -1.14 23.58 -23.47
C ILE A 106 -1.04 24.92 -24.22
N GLU A 107 -0.08 25.77 -23.84
CA GLU A 107 0.16 27.05 -24.51
C GLU A 107 0.53 26.89 -25.99
N LEU A 108 1.33 25.86 -26.32
CA LEU A 108 1.69 25.52 -27.69
C LEU A 108 0.46 25.07 -28.51
N ALA A 109 -0.43 24.25 -27.94
CA ALA A 109 -1.64 23.79 -28.61
C ALA A 109 -2.61 24.95 -28.91
N TYR A 110 -2.83 25.86 -27.95
CA TYR A 110 -3.61 27.08 -28.19
C TYR A 110 -2.97 27.95 -29.28
N SER A 111 -1.65 28.10 -29.27
CA SER A 111 -0.91 28.89 -30.27
C SER A 111 -0.97 28.27 -31.67
N ALA A 112 -1.11 26.95 -31.78
CA ALA A 112 -1.31 26.24 -33.04
C ALA A 112 -2.75 26.30 -33.57
N GLY A 113 -3.69 26.86 -32.81
CA GLY A 113 -5.13 26.88 -33.13
C GLY A 113 -5.83 25.55 -32.90
N GLU A 114 -5.21 24.62 -32.17
CA GLU A 114 -5.77 23.31 -31.83
C GLU A 114 -6.62 23.37 -30.56
N ASN A 115 -7.65 24.23 -30.55
CA ASN A 115 -8.40 24.56 -29.33
C ASN A 115 -9.01 23.34 -28.62
N ASP A 116 -9.64 22.42 -29.36
CA ASP A 116 -10.23 21.20 -28.78
C ASP A 116 -9.16 20.31 -28.11
N ASN A 117 -7.95 20.26 -28.68
CA ASN A 117 -6.82 19.52 -28.14
C ASN A 117 -6.27 20.22 -26.89
N ALA A 118 -6.14 21.54 -26.92
CA ALA A 118 -5.68 22.34 -25.79
C ALA A 118 -6.62 22.20 -24.58
N GLU A 119 -7.94 22.25 -24.79
CA GLU A 119 -8.95 22.06 -23.74
C GLU A 119 -8.92 20.64 -23.14
N GLN A 120 -8.62 19.62 -23.94
CA GLN A 120 -8.42 18.25 -23.44
C GLN A 120 -7.13 18.16 -22.61
N LEU A 121 -6.02 18.70 -23.11
CA LEU A 121 -4.74 18.73 -22.40
C LEU A 121 -4.84 19.49 -21.07
N GLU A 122 -5.61 20.57 -21.01
CA GLU A 122 -5.83 21.35 -19.79
C GLU A 122 -6.59 20.54 -18.73
N ARG A 123 -7.63 19.81 -19.13
CA ARG A 123 -8.36 18.90 -18.21
C ARG A 123 -7.46 17.78 -17.69
N ASP A 124 -6.68 17.16 -18.57
CA ASP A 124 -5.78 16.06 -18.19
C ASP A 124 -4.65 16.56 -17.28
N TYR A 125 -4.07 17.73 -17.60
CA TYR A 125 -3.05 18.38 -16.78
C TYR A 125 -3.57 18.70 -15.38
N GLN A 126 -4.78 19.26 -15.28
CA GLN A 126 -5.37 19.59 -13.97
C GLN A 126 -5.53 18.35 -13.10
N ALA A 127 -6.02 17.24 -13.66
CA ALA A 127 -6.14 15.98 -12.94
C ALA A 127 -4.77 15.43 -12.46
N ILE A 128 -3.74 15.51 -13.30
CA ILE A 128 -2.38 15.08 -12.94
C ILE A 128 -1.76 15.99 -11.88
N PHE A 129 -1.95 17.31 -12.00
CA PHE A 129 -1.44 18.31 -11.07
C PHE A 129 -2.04 18.14 -9.67
N GLU A 130 -3.36 17.95 -9.59
CA GLU A 130 -4.06 17.67 -8.32
C GLU A 130 -3.58 16.37 -7.68
N ALA A 131 -3.40 15.31 -8.47
CA ALA A 131 -2.89 14.03 -7.97
C ALA A 131 -1.43 14.15 -7.47
N HIS A 132 -0.58 14.91 -8.17
CA HIS A 132 0.80 15.17 -7.74
C HIS A 132 0.84 15.97 -6.44
N ALA A 133 0.09 17.07 -6.35
CA ALA A 133 0.00 17.91 -5.16
C ALA A 133 -0.47 17.11 -3.93
N ALA A 134 -1.50 16.27 -4.09
CA ALA A 134 -1.97 15.37 -3.03
C ALA A 134 -0.89 14.35 -2.59
N ALA A 135 -0.05 13.88 -3.52
CA ALA A 135 1.00 12.91 -3.24
C ALA A 135 2.27 13.52 -2.61
N THR A 136 2.61 14.77 -2.95
CA THR A 136 3.82 15.47 -2.45
C THR A 136 3.54 16.34 -1.23
N GLY A 137 2.28 16.65 -0.94
CA GLY A 137 1.90 17.60 0.10
C GLY A 137 2.13 19.07 -0.31
N GLU A 138 2.36 19.32 -1.59
CA GLU A 138 2.41 20.67 -2.15
C GLU A 138 0.99 21.23 -2.27
N ALA A 139 0.83 22.55 -2.09
CA ALA A 139 -0.47 23.18 -2.31
C ALA A 139 -0.78 23.21 -3.82
N ALA A 140 -1.96 22.72 -4.19
CA ALA A 140 -2.52 22.85 -5.54
C ALA A 140 -2.92 24.30 -5.84
#